data_AF-A0A6P3ZRE7-F1
#
_entry.id   AF-A0A6P3ZRE7-F1
#
_cell.length_a   1.000
_cell.length_b   1.000
_cell.length_c   1.000
_cell.angle_alpha   90.00
_cell.angle_beta   90.00
_cell.angle_gamma   90.00
#
_symmetry.space_group_name_H-M   'P 1'
#
loop_
_entity.id
_entity.type
_entity.pdbx_description
1 polymer ?
#
loop_
_entity_poly.entity_id
_entity_poly.type
_entity_poly.pdbx_seq_one_letter_code
_entity_poly.pdbx_strand_id
1 'polypeptide(L)'
;MMQMNELADIARCVANTAMDDHRSNQYLLSCLEDLRIVIDRRKFDSLTVETFGARIEKMIREKFLQLCELVDDENVDITSTVIDEDAPLEDDVVRSLRTSPIHSSKDRTSIDDFEIIKPISRGAFGRVFLAKKRTTGDLFAIKVLKKADMIRKNAVESILAERDILISVRNPFVVRFFYSFTCRENLYLVMEYLNGGDLYSLLRNLGCLDEDVARVYIAEVVLALEYLHSLRVVHRDLKPDNLLIAHDGHIKLTDFGLSKVGLINSTDDLSGPAVSGTSLLGEDEPQLSVSEHQRERRKKRSAVGTPDYLAPEILLGTGHGLYSSYLV
;
A
#
# COMPACT_ATOMS: atom_id res chain seq x y z
N MET A 1 30.78 7.79 19.95
CA MET A 1 31.60 7.31 18.83
C MET A 1 31.03 6.07 18.18
N MET A 2 30.72 5.00 18.92
CA MET A 2 30.17 3.75 18.37
C MET A 2 28.94 3.95 17.45
N GLN A 3 27.92 4.69 17.90
CA GLN A 3 26.72 4.98 17.08
C GLN A 3 27.00 5.79 15.81
N MET A 4 28.03 6.65 15.81
CA MET A 4 28.41 7.41 14.62
C MET A 4 29.14 6.54 13.59
N ASN A 5 29.88 5.53 14.05
CA ASN A 5 30.49 4.55 13.16
C ASN A 5 29.42 3.65 12.53
N GLU A 6 28.44 3.20 13.31
CA GLU A 6 27.28 2.45 12.81
C GLU A 6 26.51 3.25 11.74
N LEU A 7 26.22 4.54 11.99
CA LEU A 7 25.61 5.43 10.98
C LEU A 7 26.48 5.57 9.73
N ALA A 8 27.79 5.74 9.88
CA ALA A 8 28.71 5.87 8.75
C ALA A 8 28.81 4.57 7.92
N ASP A 9 28.72 3.41 8.58
CA ASP A 9 28.73 2.11 7.93
C ASP A 9 27.44 1.88 7.15
N ILE A 10 26.28 2.18 7.75
CA ILE A 10 24.99 2.14 7.04
C ILE A 10 25.01 3.08 5.83
N ALA A 11 25.49 4.31 6.00
CA ALA A 11 25.60 5.27 4.89
C ALA A 11 26.49 4.74 3.75
N ARG A 12 27.61 4.10 4.08
CA ARG A 12 28.55 3.52 3.10
C ARG A 12 27.95 2.32 2.39
N CYS A 13 27.27 1.43 3.12
CA CYS A 13 26.55 0.30 2.55
C CYS A 13 25.49 0.76 1.53
N VAL A 14 24.70 1.76 1.89
CA VAL A 14 23.64 2.33 1.03
C VAL A 14 24.25 3.00 -0.20
N ALA A 15 25.30 3.82 -0.01
CA ALA A 15 25.99 4.47 -1.13
C ALA A 15 26.52 3.46 -2.15
N ASN A 16 27.03 2.31 -1.67
CA ASN A 16 27.64 1.27 -2.49
C ASN A 16 26.67 0.18 -2.97
N THR A 17 25.40 0.22 -2.57
CA THR A 17 24.40 -0.76 -3.04
C THR A 17 24.21 -0.62 -4.55
N ALA A 18 24.43 -1.72 -5.29
CA ALA A 18 24.25 -1.81 -6.73
C ALA A 18 22.76 -1.70 -7.11
N MET A 19 22.48 -1.10 -8.25
CA MET A 19 21.13 -0.61 -8.59
C MET A 19 20.30 -1.59 -9.44
N ASP A 20 20.69 -2.85 -9.52
CA ASP A 20 20.35 -3.77 -10.61
C ASP A 20 19.70 -5.11 -10.16
N ASP A 21 19.41 -5.32 -8.87
CA ASP A 21 18.83 -6.58 -8.38
C ASP A 21 17.63 -6.35 -7.44
N HIS A 22 16.64 -7.24 -7.51
CA HIS A 22 15.54 -7.35 -6.55
C HIS A 22 16.03 -7.49 -5.09
N ARG A 23 17.23 -8.07 -4.90
CA ARG A 23 17.89 -8.12 -3.58
C ARG A 23 18.26 -6.74 -3.04
N SER A 24 18.51 -5.75 -3.89
CA SER A 24 18.87 -4.39 -3.48
C SER A 24 17.72 -3.67 -2.76
N ASN A 25 16.47 -3.96 -3.13
CA ASN A 25 15.30 -3.42 -2.42
C ASN A 25 15.20 -3.97 -0.99
N GLN A 26 15.31 -5.30 -0.85
CA GLN A 26 15.26 -5.95 0.46
C GLN A 26 16.44 -5.52 1.33
N TYR A 27 17.61 -5.28 0.72
CA TYR A 27 18.80 -4.76 1.38
C TYR A 27 18.63 -3.31 1.87
N LEU A 28 18.06 -2.41 1.06
CA LEU A 28 17.78 -1.03 1.50
C LEU A 28 16.71 -0.97 2.61
N LEU A 29 15.71 -1.86 2.56
CA LEU A 29 14.74 -2.00 3.66
C LEU A 29 15.42 -2.48 4.96
N SER A 30 16.35 -3.44 4.87
CA SER A 30 17.17 -3.86 6.01
C SER A 30 18.02 -2.70 6.55
N CYS A 31 18.65 -1.91 5.67
CA CYS A 31 19.42 -0.73 6.08
C CYS A 31 18.54 0.31 6.80
N LEU A 32 17.28 0.48 6.39
CA LEU A 32 16.31 1.35 7.06
C LEU A 32 15.97 0.84 8.47
N GLU A 33 15.81 -0.48 8.63
CA GLU A 33 15.54 -1.10 9.93
C GLU A 33 16.73 -0.96 10.87
N ASP A 34 17.95 -1.25 10.39
CA ASP A 34 19.20 -1.06 11.12
C ASP A 34 19.38 0.41 11.53
N LEU A 35 19.15 1.33 10.60
CA LEU A 35 19.21 2.77 10.86
C LEU A 35 18.23 3.16 11.96
N ARG A 36 17.02 2.60 11.93
CA ARG A 36 16.00 2.86 12.94
C ARG A 36 16.45 2.37 14.31
N ILE A 37 17.10 1.21 14.40
CA ILE A 37 17.66 0.69 15.66
C ILE A 37 18.75 1.64 16.20
N VAL A 38 19.66 2.12 15.36
CA VAL A 38 20.73 3.04 15.79
C VAL A 38 20.17 4.39 16.24
N ILE A 39 19.20 4.92 15.49
CA ILE A 39 18.39 6.08 15.86
C ILE A 39 17.68 5.83 17.20
N ASP A 40 17.17 4.64 17.43
CA ASP A 40 16.33 4.31 18.58
C ASP A 40 17.12 4.05 19.87
N ARG A 41 18.38 3.64 19.75
CA ARG A 41 19.34 3.42 20.84
C ARG A 41 20.04 4.69 21.30
N ARG A 42 19.76 5.85 20.72
CA ARG A 42 20.45 7.09 21.08
C ARG A 42 20.16 7.49 22.53
N LYS A 43 21.21 7.94 23.23
CA LYS A 43 21.04 8.63 24.52
C LYS A 43 20.18 9.86 24.29
N PHE A 44 19.29 10.18 25.24
CA PHE A 44 18.06 10.97 25.05
C PHE A 44 18.19 12.32 24.31
N ASP A 45 19.39 12.90 24.16
CA ASP A 45 19.61 14.21 23.53
C ASP A 45 20.77 14.24 22.49
N SER A 46 21.10 13.11 21.84
CA SER A 46 22.16 13.12 20.81
C SER A 46 21.69 13.73 19.48
N LEU A 47 21.62 15.07 19.42
CA LEU A 47 21.25 15.86 18.24
C LEU A 47 22.06 15.44 16.99
N THR A 48 23.31 15.04 17.17
CA THR A 48 24.19 14.56 16.09
C THR A 48 23.68 13.25 15.49
N VAL A 49 23.36 12.25 16.32
CA VAL A 49 22.83 10.95 15.84
C VAL A 49 21.48 11.14 15.18
N GLU A 50 20.64 12.04 15.70
CA GLU A 50 19.36 12.38 15.07
C GLU A 50 19.54 13.07 13.71
N THR A 51 20.40 14.07 13.62
CA THR A 51 20.64 14.83 12.38
C THR A 51 21.25 13.96 11.29
N PHE A 52 22.28 13.18 11.61
CA PHE A 52 22.91 12.28 10.65
C PHE A 52 21.99 11.10 10.31
N GLY A 53 21.30 10.54 11.30
CA GLY A 53 20.33 9.47 11.10
C GLY A 53 19.23 9.89 10.12
N ALA A 54 18.65 11.08 10.30
CA ALA A 54 17.62 11.60 9.40
C ALA A 54 18.13 11.83 7.96
N ARG A 55 19.40 12.25 7.80
CA ARG A 55 20.02 12.39 6.47
C ARG A 55 20.24 11.04 5.79
N ILE A 56 20.69 10.04 6.53
CA ILE A 56 20.89 8.68 6.02
C ILE A 56 19.53 8.07 5.67
N GLU A 57 18.50 8.28 6.49
CA GLU A 57 17.14 7.83 6.21
C GLU A 57 16.64 8.41 4.89
N LYS A 58 16.80 9.73 4.72
CA LYS A 58 16.44 10.42 3.48
C LYS A 58 17.19 9.83 2.28
N MET A 59 18.50 9.59 2.41
CA MET A 59 19.33 9.02 1.36
C MET A 59 18.88 7.60 0.96
N ILE A 60 18.54 6.75 1.94
CA ILE A 60 18.03 5.40 1.66
C ILE A 60 16.69 5.48 0.92
N ARG A 61 15.77 6.35 1.37
CA ARG A 61 14.47 6.52 0.71
C ARG A 61 14.60 7.02 -0.72
N GLU A 62 15.53 7.95 -0.98
CA GLU A 62 15.83 8.44 -2.32
C GLU A 62 16.39 7.32 -3.22
N LYS A 63 17.37 6.54 -2.72
CA LYS A 63 17.92 5.40 -3.47
C LYS A 63 16.89 4.30 -3.72
N PHE A 64 16.03 4.02 -2.76
CA PHE A 64 14.97 3.01 -2.90
C PHE A 64 13.95 3.39 -3.96
N LEU A 65 13.61 4.68 -4.07
CA LEU A 65 12.74 5.19 -5.13
C LEU A 65 13.39 5.17 -6.51
N GLN A 66 14.73 5.22 -6.60
CA GLN A 66 15.48 5.03 -7.84
C GLN A 66 15.54 3.55 -8.22
N LEU A 67 15.73 2.63 -7.26
CA LEU A 67 15.62 1.19 -7.52
C LEU A 67 14.24 0.79 -8.02
N CYS A 68 13.17 1.40 -7.50
CA CYS A 68 11.84 1.18 -8.05
C CYS A 68 11.72 1.59 -9.53
N GLU A 69 12.57 2.49 -10.05
CA GLU A 69 12.64 2.82 -11.49
C GLU A 69 13.30 1.70 -12.32
N LEU A 70 14.17 0.91 -11.69
CA LEU A 70 14.98 -0.14 -12.34
C LEU A 70 14.37 -1.54 -12.17
N VAL A 71 13.47 -1.73 -11.21
CA VAL A 71 12.78 -3.01 -10.99
C VAL A 71 11.57 -3.18 -11.92
N ASP A 72 11.01 -2.07 -12.41
CA ASP A 72 10.11 -2.08 -13.59
C ASP A 72 10.86 -2.53 -14.86
N ASP A 73 12.20 -2.60 -14.81
CA ASP A 73 13.05 -3.02 -15.93
C ASP A 73 13.14 -4.56 -16.07
N GLU A 74 13.09 -5.31 -14.95
CA GLU A 74 13.35 -6.77 -14.95
C GLU A 74 12.16 -7.69 -14.60
N ASN A 75 11.05 -7.20 -14.02
CA ASN A 75 9.94 -8.07 -13.57
C ASN A 75 8.66 -8.06 -14.42
N VAL A 76 8.67 -7.46 -15.61
CA VAL A 76 7.50 -7.45 -16.51
C VAL A 76 7.47 -8.70 -17.40
N ASP A 77 7.57 -9.88 -16.79
CA ASP A 77 7.27 -11.15 -17.47
C ASP A 77 6.20 -11.99 -16.74
N ILE A 78 5.39 -11.36 -15.89
CA ILE A 78 4.19 -12.01 -15.35
C ILE A 78 2.97 -11.13 -15.63
N THR A 79 2.23 -11.57 -16.65
CA THR A 79 0.87 -11.15 -17.07
C THR A 79 0.75 -9.86 -17.89
N SER A 80 1.29 -9.89 -19.12
CA SER A 80 0.59 -9.29 -20.26
C SER A 80 -0.70 -10.07 -20.55
N THR A 81 -1.64 -10.15 -19.60
CA THR A 81 -3.00 -10.55 -19.92
C THR A 81 -3.69 -9.31 -20.48
N VAL A 82 -3.56 -9.13 -21.79
CA VAL A 82 -4.60 -8.50 -22.58
C VAL A 82 -5.86 -9.33 -22.29
N ILE A 83 -6.77 -8.82 -21.47
CA ILE A 83 -8.10 -9.42 -21.32
C ILE A 83 -8.95 -8.68 -22.33
N ASP A 84 -8.94 -9.21 -23.55
CA ASP A 84 -9.88 -8.84 -24.60
C ASP A 84 -10.97 -9.90 -24.55
N GLU A 85 -12.10 -9.59 -23.89
CA GLU A 85 -13.35 -10.33 -24.04
C GLU A 85 -14.47 -9.30 -24.17
N ASP A 86 -14.86 -8.98 -25.41
CA ASP A 86 -16.24 -9.13 -25.91
C ASP A 86 -16.40 -8.79 -27.43
N ALA A 87 -16.53 -9.87 -28.22
CA ALA A 87 -17.39 -10.09 -29.42
C ALA A 87 -17.10 -9.44 -30.83
N PRO A 88 -17.62 -10.02 -31.96
CA PRO A 88 -18.06 -11.39 -32.27
C PRO A 88 -17.36 -12.05 -33.50
N LEU A 89 -17.58 -13.36 -33.64
CA LEU A 89 -17.24 -14.22 -34.78
C LEU A 89 -17.80 -13.69 -36.12
N GLU A 90 -16.97 -13.58 -37.18
CA GLU A 90 -17.27 -14.02 -38.56
C GLU A 90 -15.96 -14.27 -39.35
N ASP A 91 -16.01 -15.31 -40.19
CA ASP A 91 -14.99 -15.78 -41.15
C ASP A 91 -14.59 -14.70 -42.18
N ASP A 92 -13.31 -14.65 -42.59
CA ASP A 92 -12.95 -14.97 -43.98
C ASP A 92 -11.42 -15.04 -44.25
N VAL A 93 -11.10 -15.85 -45.27
CA VAL A 93 -9.78 -16.39 -45.64
C VAL A 93 -8.99 -15.44 -46.58
N VAL A 94 -7.66 -15.60 -46.60
CA VAL A 94 -6.70 -15.42 -47.75
C VAL A 94 -5.65 -14.27 -47.66
N ARG A 95 -4.42 -14.69 -47.30
CA ARG A 95 -3.10 -14.49 -47.99
C ARG A 95 -2.48 -13.08 -48.10
N SER A 96 -1.25 -12.94 -47.56
CA SER A 96 0.02 -12.91 -48.34
C SER A 96 1.10 -11.97 -47.76
N LEU A 97 2.24 -12.57 -47.38
CA LEU A 97 3.64 -12.15 -47.55
C LEU A 97 4.16 -10.78 -47.05
N ARG A 98 5.12 -10.91 -46.13
CA ARG A 98 6.41 -10.20 -46.03
C ARG A 98 6.39 -8.68 -45.80
N THR A 99 6.63 -8.30 -44.54
CA THR A 99 7.75 -7.44 -44.15
C THR A 99 8.09 -7.74 -42.69
N SER A 100 9.32 -8.13 -42.38
CA SER A 100 9.80 -8.31 -41.01
C SER A 100 9.71 -6.96 -40.27
N PRO A 101 8.99 -6.83 -39.14
CA PRO A 101 9.12 -5.65 -38.32
C PRO A 101 10.39 -5.81 -37.50
N ILE A 102 11.35 -4.93 -37.76
CA ILE A 102 12.41 -4.55 -36.86
C ILE A 102 11.79 -4.41 -35.46
N HIS A 103 12.17 -5.29 -34.53
CA HIS A 103 11.78 -5.21 -33.11
C HIS A 103 12.34 -3.90 -32.54
N SER A 104 11.58 -2.82 -32.65
CA SER A 104 11.76 -1.64 -31.82
C SER A 104 11.26 -1.98 -30.44
N SER A 105 12.15 -1.91 -29.45
CA SER A 105 11.92 -2.02 -28.01
C SER A 105 10.83 -1.06 -27.49
N LYS A 106 9.55 -1.38 -27.73
CA LYS A 106 8.38 -0.54 -27.41
C LYS A 106 7.40 -1.19 -26.42
N ASP A 107 7.82 -2.18 -25.65
CA ASP A 107 6.88 -2.97 -24.83
C ASP A 107 6.63 -2.42 -23.41
N ARG A 108 6.98 -1.17 -23.12
CA ARG A 108 6.70 -0.57 -21.79
C ARG A 108 5.58 0.44 -21.85
N THR A 109 4.49 0.12 -21.14
CA THR A 109 3.39 1.05 -20.90
C THR A 109 3.88 2.22 -20.05
N SER A 110 3.58 3.44 -20.49
CA SER A 110 4.00 4.70 -19.88
C SER A 110 2.84 5.67 -19.77
N ILE A 111 3.06 6.82 -19.12
CA ILE A 111 2.04 7.88 -19.03
C ILE A 111 1.62 8.41 -20.41
N ASP A 112 2.50 8.35 -21.41
CA ASP A 112 2.25 8.87 -22.75
C ASP A 112 1.21 8.03 -23.53
N ASP A 113 1.02 6.77 -23.13
CA ASP A 113 0.00 5.87 -23.67
C ASP A 113 -1.42 6.24 -23.21
N PHE A 114 -1.54 7.21 -22.30
CA PHE A 114 -2.81 7.68 -21.76
C PHE A 114 -3.05 9.16 -22.09
N GLU A 115 -4.30 9.46 -22.43
CA GLU A 115 -4.82 10.82 -22.51
C GLU A 115 -5.48 11.17 -21.18
N ILE A 116 -4.90 12.12 -20.43
CA ILE A 116 -5.48 12.61 -19.18
C ILE A 116 -6.69 13.50 -19.50
N ILE A 117 -7.88 13.10 -19.06
CA ILE A 117 -9.14 13.80 -19.35
C ILE A 117 -9.44 14.84 -18.29
N LYS A 118 -9.59 14.43 -17.02
CA LYS A 118 -9.93 15.35 -15.92
C LYS A 118 -9.47 14.83 -14.56
N PRO A 119 -9.16 15.72 -13.60
CA PRO A 119 -9.00 15.31 -12.21
C PRO A 119 -10.34 14.80 -11.65
N ILE A 120 -10.31 13.69 -10.91
CA ILE A 120 -11.50 13.11 -10.27
C ILE A 120 -11.42 13.11 -8.75
N SER A 121 -10.23 12.99 -8.16
CA SER A 121 -10.05 13.03 -6.71
C SER A 121 -8.71 13.65 -6.32
N ARG A 122 -8.67 14.23 -5.11
CA ARG A 122 -7.46 14.78 -4.49
C ARG A 122 -7.34 14.20 -3.08
N GLY A 123 -6.44 13.22 -2.94
CA GLY A 123 -6.14 12.59 -1.66
C GLY A 123 -4.98 13.24 -0.92
N ALA A 124 -4.70 12.72 0.28
CA ALA A 124 -3.55 13.15 1.07
C ALA A 124 -2.22 12.86 0.36
N PHE A 125 -2.11 11.76 -0.38
CA PHE A 125 -0.84 11.29 -0.96
C PHE A 125 -0.69 11.55 -2.45
N GLY A 126 -1.76 11.97 -3.14
CA GLY A 126 -1.73 12.18 -4.58
C GLY A 126 -3.02 12.71 -5.17
N ARG A 127 -3.06 12.73 -6.50
CA ARG A 127 -4.25 13.11 -7.28
C ARG A 127 -4.66 11.93 -8.15
N VAL A 128 -5.96 11.74 -8.31
CA VAL A 128 -6.51 10.74 -9.22
C VAL A 128 -7.12 11.44 -10.42
N PHE A 129 -6.81 10.95 -11.61
CA PHE A 129 -7.31 11.47 -12.87
C PHE A 129 -8.09 10.39 -13.62
N LEU A 130 -9.18 10.79 -14.27
CA LEU A 130 -9.76 10.01 -15.35
C LEU A 130 -8.86 10.15 -16.57
N ALA A 131 -8.48 9.03 -17.17
CA ALA A 131 -7.67 8.98 -18.37
C ALA A 131 -8.24 7.97 -19.35
N LYS A 132 -7.90 8.14 -20.63
CA LYS A 132 -8.25 7.21 -21.70
C LYS A 132 -6.99 6.59 -22.27
N LYS A 133 -6.89 5.27 -22.35
CA LYS A 133 -5.75 4.63 -23.02
C LYS A 133 -5.87 4.86 -24.51
N ARG A 134 -4.81 5.37 -25.13
CA ARG A 134 -4.83 5.84 -26.53
C ARG A 134 -5.09 4.72 -27.54
N THR A 135 -4.58 3.52 -27.25
CA THR A 135 -4.64 2.39 -28.17
C THR A 135 -5.99 1.69 -28.20
N THR A 136 -6.60 1.46 -27.03
CA THR A 136 -7.88 0.74 -26.91
C THR A 136 -9.08 1.67 -26.78
N GLY A 137 -8.87 2.87 -26.24
CA GLY A 137 -9.93 3.81 -25.92
C GLY A 137 -10.61 3.57 -24.58
N ASP A 138 -10.14 2.60 -23.79
CA ASP A 138 -10.71 2.30 -22.47
C ASP A 138 -10.41 3.40 -21.46
N LEU A 139 -11.33 3.57 -20.52
CA LEU A 139 -11.23 4.54 -19.43
C LEU A 139 -10.57 3.94 -18.19
N PHE A 140 -9.67 4.69 -17.59
CA PHE A 140 -8.92 4.31 -16.39
C PHE A 140 -8.90 5.43 -15.35
N ALA A 141 -8.73 5.04 -14.09
CA ALA A 141 -8.37 5.94 -13.01
C ALA A 141 -6.86 5.85 -12.77
N ILE A 142 -6.15 6.96 -12.93
CA ILE A 142 -4.69 7.04 -12.71
C ILE A 142 -4.41 7.84 -11.43
N LYS A 143 -3.91 7.16 -10.39
CA LYS A 143 -3.42 7.78 -9.15
C LYS A 143 -1.97 8.20 -9.35
N VAL A 144 -1.70 9.50 -9.27
CA VAL A 144 -0.38 10.12 -9.43
C VAL A 144 0.16 10.52 -8.05
N LEU A 145 1.29 9.93 -7.68
CA LEU A 145 1.94 10.08 -6.40
C LEU A 145 3.32 10.74 -6.60
N LYS A 146 3.53 11.93 -6.03
CA LYS A 146 4.82 12.63 -6.14
C LYS A 146 5.85 11.98 -5.22
N LYS A 147 6.97 11.52 -5.77
CA LYS A 147 8.06 10.89 -4.99
C LYS A 147 8.55 11.77 -3.84
N ALA A 148 8.72 13.06 -4.09
CA ALA A 148 9.12 14.02 -3.08
C ALA A 148 8.12 14.12 -1.91
N ASP A 149 6.81 13.99 -2.19
CA ASP A 149 5.77 14.00 -1.16
C ASP A 149 5.77 12.70 -0.35
N MET A 150 6.02 11.57 -1.00
CA MET A 150 6.18 10.27 -0.33
C MET A 150 7.32 10.28 0.68
N ILE A 151 8.49 10.82 0.28
CA ILE A 151 9.65 10.97 1.16
C ILE A 151 9.32 11.91 2.32
N ARG A 152 8.79 13.11 2.01
CA ARG A 152 8.51 14.14 3.03
C ARG A 152 7.51 13.67 4.07
N LYS A 153 6.53 12.84 3.67
CA LYS A 153 5.49 12.30 4.55
C LYS A 153 5.86 10.96 5.18
N ASN A 154 7.07 10.47 4.95
CA ASN A 154 7.52 9.17 5.44
C ASN A 154 6.59 8.00 5.02
N ALA A 155 6.06 8.07 3.79
CA ALA A 155 5.01 7.19 3.28
C ALA A 155 5.50 6.22 2.18
N VAL A 156 6.82 6.13 1.97
CA VAL A 156 7.39 5.30 0.89
C VAL A 156 7.03 3.82 1.08
N GLU A 157 7.25 3.28 2.28
CA GLU A 157 6.96 1.87 2.61
C GLU A 157 5.46 1.56 2.50
N SER A 158 4.59 2.45 3.00
CA SER A 158 3.15 2.24 2.97
C SER A 158 2.60 2.27 1.54
N ILE A 159 3.11 3.14 0.69
CA ILE A 159 2.67 3.26 -0.71
C ILE A 159 3.13 2.07 -1.55
N LEU A 160 4.33 1.55 -1.29
CA LEU A 160 4.79 0.34 -1.98
C LEU A 160 4.02 -0.89 -1.52
N ALA A 161 3.71 -0.99 -0.22
CA ALA A 161 2.81 -2.01 0.28
C ALA A 161 1.41 -1.90 -0.37
N GLU A 162 0.85 -0.69 -0.52
CA GLU A 162 -0.40 -0.46 -1.25
C GLU A 162 -0.31 -0.97 -2.70
N ARG A 163 0.74 -0.62 -3.44
CA ARG A 163 0.96 -1.09 -4.81
C ARG A 163 1.04 -2.62 -4.87
N ASP A 164 1.80 -3.24 -3.99
CA ASP A 164 2.02 -4.68 -4.00
C ASP A 164 0.73 -5.44 -3.64
N ILE A 165 -0.09 -4.90 -2.72
CA ILE A 165 -1.45 -5.42 -2.45
C ILE A 165 -2.31 -5.33 -3.70
N LEU A 166 -2.38 -4.16 -4.35
CA LEU A 166 -3.17 -3.94 -5.56
C LEU A 166 -2.79 -4.90 -6.70
N ILE A 167 -1.49 -5.22 -6.85
CA ILE A 167 -1.01 -6.21 -7.83
C ILE A 167 -1.51 -7.62 -7.49
N SER A 168 -1.51 -7.99 -6.20
CA SER A 168 -1.84 -9.34 -5.75
C SER A 168 -3.35 -9.65 -5.73
N VAL A 169 -4.19 -8.63 -5.57
CA VAL A 169 -5.63 -8.80 -5.35
C VAL A 169 -6.39 -8.97 -6.67
N ARG A 170 -7.21 -10.02 -6.72
CA ARG A 170 -8.16 -10.30 -7.80
C ARG A 170 -9.50 -10.72 -7.22
N ASN A 171 -10.40 -9.75 -7.04
CA ASN A 171 -11.73 -9.95 -6.49
C ASN A 171 -12.74 -8.98 -7.15
N PRO A 172 -13.98 -9.41 -7.46
CA PRO A 172 -14.97 -8.54 -8.11
C PRO A 172 -15.31 -7.27 -7.30
N PHE A 173 -15.26 -7.35 -5.97
CA PHE A 173 -15.60 -6.27 -5.03
C PHE A 173 -14.36 -5.49 -4.54
N VAL A 174 -13.20 -5.66 -5.20
CA VAL A 174 -12.02 -4.83 -5.00
C VAL A 174 -11.64 -4.17 -6.32
N VAL A 175 -11.20 -2.91 -6.27
CA VAL A 175 -10.75 -2.19 -7.46
C VAL A 175 -9.66 -2.95 -8.21
N ARG A 176 -9.87 -3.14 -9.50
CA ARG A 176 -8.92 -3.82 -10.39
C ARG A 176 -7.74 -2.91 -10.70
N PHE A 177 -6.55 -3.44 -10.47
CA PHE A 177 -5.29 -2.83 -10.86
C PHE A 177 -4.83 -3.36 -12.22
N PHE A 178 -4.25 -2.48 -13.06
CA PHE A 178 -3.78 -2.84 -14.41
C PHE A 178 -2.29 -2.60 -14.60
N TYR A 179 -1.81 -1.40 -14.28
CA TYR A 179 -0.44 -1.00 -14.56
C TYR A 179 0.13 -0.16 -13.41
N SER A 180 1.41 -0.35 -13.11
CA SER A 180 2.22 0.68 -12.45
C SER A 180 3.38 1.04 -13.34
N PHE A 181 3.72 2.31 -13.35
CA PHE A 181 4.96 2.79 -13.92
C PHE A 181 5.44 3.99 -13.12
N THR A 182 6.73 4.25 -13.20
CA THR A 182 7.34 5.37 -12.51
C THR A 182 8.14 6.25 -13.48
N CYS A 183 8.25 7.53 -13.13
CA CYS A 183 9.22 8.43 -13.73
C CYS A 183 10.00 9.13 -12.63
N ARG A 184 10.96 9.98 -13.03
CA ARG A 184 11.84 10.73 -12.12
C ARG A 184 11.12 11.40 -10.96
N GLU A 185 9.90 11.89 -11.18
CA GLU A 185 9.18 12.71 -10.20
C GLU A 185 7.97 12.00 -9.58
N ASN A 186 7.41 11.00 -10.25
CA ASN A 186 6.10 10.44 -9.91
C ASN A 186 6.07 8.91 -9.98
N LEU A 187 5.21 8.31 -9.15
CA LEU A 187 4.70 6.96 -9.29
C LEU A 187 3.25 7.05 -9.79
N TYR A 188 2.91 6.21 -10.77
CA TYR A 188 1.58 6.13 -11.35
C TYR A 188 1.00 4.75 -11.08
N LEU A 189 -0.23 4.71 -10.59
CA LEU A 189 -1.02 3.49 -10.42
C LEU A 189 -2.26 3.60 -11.30
N VAL A 190 -2.40 2.70 -12.27
CA VAL A 190 -3.51 2.65 -13.23
C VAL A 190 -4.49 1.56 -12.80
N MET A 191 -5.73 1.97 -12.56
CA MET A 191 -6.81 1.14 -12.03
C MET A 191 -8.05 1.27 -12.91
N GLU A 192 -9.01 0.35 -12.77
CA GLU A 192 -10.32 0.51 -13.41
C GLU A 192 -10.96 1.85 -13.01
N TYR A 193 -11.66 2.47 -13.96
CA TYR A 193 -12.46 3.65 -13.67
C TYR A 193 -13.88 3.25 -13.25
N LEU A 194 -14.29 3.73 -12.07
CA LEU A 194 -15.63 3.53 -11.52
C LEU A 194 -16.43 4.84 -11.62
N ASN A 195 -17.49 4.83 -12.42
CA ASN A 195 -18.27 6.01 -12.78
C ASN A 195 -19.41 6.32 -11.80
N GLY A 196 -19.78 5.39 -10.90
CA GLY A 196 -20.86 5.55 -9.94
C GLY A 196 -20.54 6.45 -8.74
N GLY A 197 -19.28 6.88 -8.59
CA GLY A 197 -18.84 7.69 -7.46
C GLY A 197 -18.67 6.90 -6.17
N ASP A 198 -18.49 7.60 -5.05
CA ASP A 198 -18.35 7.00 -3.72
C ASP A 198 -19.68 6.88 -2.96
N LEU A 199 -19.75 5.88 -2.08
CA LEU A 199 -20.91 5.60 -1.25
C LEU A 199 -21.22 6.75 -0.28
N TYR A 200 -20.21 7.50 0.17
CA TYR A 200 -20.41 8.68 1.01
C TYR A 200 -21.29 9.72 0.31
N SER A 201 -20.97 10.05 -0.94
CA SER A 201 -21.73 11.00 -1.76
C SER A 201 -23.15 10.49 -2.03
N LEU A 202 -23.33 9.18 -2.24
CA LEU A 202 -24.65 8.58 -2.39
C LEU A 202 -25.49 8.74 -1.11
N LEU A 203 -24.94 8.38 0.05
CA LEU A 203 -25.59 8.51 1.35
C LEU A 203 -25.92 9.97 1.67
N ARG A 204 -25.02 10.90 1.35
CA ARG A 204 -25.25 12.34 1.54
C ARG A 204 -26.43 12.86 0.73
N ASN A 205 -26.64 12.32 -0.47
CA ASN A 205 -27.72 12.75 -1.36
C ASN A 205 -29.07 12.10 -0.99
N LEU A 206 -29.07 10.83 -0.60
CA LEU A 206 -30.30 10.09 -0.28
C LEU A 206 -30.72 10.20 1.20
N GLY A 207 -29.79 10.56 2.10
CA GLY A 207 -29.96 10.52 3.55
C GLY A 207 -29.75 9.12 4.13
N CYS A 208 -30.47 8.12 3.62
CA CYS A 208 -30.28 6.72 3.97
C CYS A 208 -30.54 5.80 2.76
N LEU A 209 -30.05 4.56 2.85
CA LEU A 209 -30.37 3.51 1.87
C LEU A 209 -31.56 2.69 2.34
N ASP A 210 -32.33 2.17 1.38
CA ASP A 210 -33.31 1.14 1.65
C ASP A 210 -32.60 -0.12 2.18
N GLU A 211 -33.28 -0.84 3.09
CA GLU A 211 -32.69 -2.00 3.76
C GLU A 211 -32.22 -3.07 2.78
N ASP A 212 -32.97 -3.30 1.69
CA ASP A 212 -32.61 -4.28 0.67
C ASP A 212 -31.32 -3.91 -0.07
N VAL A 213 -31.13 -2.63 -0.39
CA VAL A 213 -29.90 -2.11 -1.03
C VAL A 213 -28.73 -2.16 -0.05
N ALA A 214 -28.95 -1.72 1.18
CA ALA A 214 -27.95 -1.78 2.25
C ALA A 214 -27.47 -3.22 2.49
N ARG A 215 -28.38 -4.19 2.49
CA ARG A 215 -28.07 -5.62 2.66
C ARG A 215 -27.14 -6.13 1.56
N VAL A 216 -27.39 -5.75 0.30
CA VAL A 216 -26.54 -6.13 -0.84
C VAL A 216 -25.16 -5.50 -0.69
N TYR A 217 -25.06 -4.19 -0.47
CA TYR A 217 -23.77 -3.51 -0.34
C TYR A 217 -22.95 -4.02 0.85
N ILE A 218 -23.58 -4.29 1.98
CA ILE A 218 -22.90 -4.88 3.14
C ILE A 218 -22.39 -6.28 2.80
N ALA A 219 -23.18 -7.11 2.10
CA ALA A 219 -22.74 -8.44 1.68
C ALA A 219 -21.51 -8.38 0.75
N GLU A 220 -21.50 -7.46 -0.20
CA GLU A 220 -20.36 -7.25 -1.11
C GLU A 220 -19.11 -6.79 -0.38
N VAL A 221 -19.26 -5.86 0.57
CA VAL A 221 -18.16 -5.41 1.43
C VAL A 221 -17.62 -6.57 2.26
N VAL A 222 -18.49 -7.40 2.84
CA VAL A 222 -18.07 -8.58 3.61
C VAL A 222 -17.29 -9.55 2.73
N LEU A 223 -17.75 -9.82 1.51
CA LEU A 223 -17.04 -10.70 0.56
C LEU A 223 -15.68 -10.12 0.13
N ALA A 224 -15.59 -8.80 -0.05
CA ALA A 224 -14.31 -8.12 -0.32
C ALA A 224 -13.32 -8.30 0.85
N LEU A 225 -13.80 -8.09 2.08
CA LEU A 225 -12.99 -8.17 3.29
C LEU A 225 -12.56 -9.61 3.59
N GLU A 226 -13.45 -10.58 3.46
CA GLU A 226 -13.15 -12.01 3.62
C GLU A 226 -12.03 -12.42 2.66
N TYR A 227 -12.13 -12.00 1.39
CA TYR A 227 -11.08 -12.24 0.40
C TYR A 227 -9.75 -11.62 0.81
N LEU A 228 -9.72 -10.35 1.21
CA LEU A 228 -8.49 -9.68 1.66
C LEU A 228 -7.88 -10.35 2.89
N HIS A 229 -8.72 -10.77 3.84
CA HIS A 229 -8.29 -11.46 5.05
C HIS A 229 -7.68 -12.82 4.74
N SER A 230 -8.19 -13.54 3.72
CA SER A 230 -7.58 -14.78 3.23
C SER A 230 -6.15 -14.58 2.73
N LEU A 231 -5.84 -13.39 2.21
CA LEU A 231 -4.50 -12.96 1.79
C LEU A 231 -3.69 -12.33 2.94
N ARG A 232 -4.19 -12.38 4.17
CA ARG A 232 -3.60 -11.73 5.36
C ARG A 232 -3.52 -10.20 5.24
N VAL A 233 -4.35 -9.59 4.41
CA VAL A 233 -4.44 -8.14 4.22
C VAL A 233 -5.55 -7.59 5.09
N VAL A 234 -5.24 -6.61 5.94
CA VAL A 234 -6.23 -5.84 6.70
C VAL A 234 -6.32 -4.43 6.10
N HIS A 235 -7.53 -4.00 5.72
CA HIS A 235 -7.74 -2.71 5.03
C HIS A 235 -7.42 -1.49 5.91
N ARG A 236 -7.91 -1.48 7.16
CA ARG A 236 -7.72 -0.45 8.21
C ARG A 236 -8.27 0.95 7.95
N ASP A 237 -8.88 1.21 6.80
CA ASP A 237 -9.58 2.48 6.53
C ASP A 237 -10.91 2.23 5.79
N LEU A 238 -11.73 1.32 6.33
CA LEU A 238 -13.05 1.06 5.77
C LEU A 238 -13.98 2.23 6.13
N LYS A 239 -14.49 2.91 5.12
CA LYS A 239 -15.42 4.04 5.25
C LYS A 239 -16.18 4.25 3.93
N PRO A 240 -17.33 4.95 3.93
CA PRO A 240 -18.10 5.17 2.71
C PRO A 240 -17.33 5.87 1.58
N ASP A 241 -16.32 6.70 1.88
CA ASP A 241 -15.46 7.35 0.87
C ASP A 241 -14.61 6.34 0.07
N ASN A 242 -14.29 5.20 0.68
CA ASN A 242 -13.43 4.16 0.10
C ASN A 242 -14.24 3.01 -0.54
N LEU A 243 -15.56 3.17 -0.63
CA LEU A 243 -16.47 2.25 -1.31
C LEU A 243 -16.99 2.94 -2.56
N LEU A 244 -16.51 2.51 -3.72
CA LEU A 244 -16.88 3.07 -5.01
C LEU A 244 -17.94 2.20 -5.68
N ILE A 245 -18.83 2.83 -6.46
CA ILE A 245 -19.91 2.16 -7.17
C ILE A 245 -19.50 1.99 -8.64
N ALA A 246 -19.55 0.76 -9.12
CA ALA A 246 -19.29 0.40 -10.50
C ALA A 246 -20.50 0.74 -11.41
N HIS A 247 -20.29 0.64 -12.73
CA HIS A 247 -21.30 0.99 -13.73
C HIS A 247 -22.54 0.09 -13.70
N ASP A 248 -22.40 -1.11 -13.15
CA ASP A 248 -23.44 -2.12 -12.95
C ASP A 248 -24.14 -1.99 -11.57
N GLY A 249 -23.69 -1.06 -10.74
CA GLY A 249 -24.26 -0.80 -9.41
C GLY A 249 -23.59 -1.55 -8.26
N HIS A 250 -22.58 -2.39 -8.53
CA HIS A 250 -21.86 -3.12 -7.48
C HIS A 250 -20.81 -2.25 -6.76
N ILE A 251 -20.59 -2.52 -5.47
CA ILE A 251 -19.57 -1.85 -4.66
C ILE A 251 -18.19 -2.47 -4.91
N LYS A 252 -17.18 -1.62 -4.99
CA LYS A 252 -15.77 -1.97 -5.04
C LYS A 252 -14.98 -1.20 -3.99
N LEU A 253 -14.22 -1.93 -3.18
CA LEU A 253 -13.31 -1.38 -2.19
C LEU A 253 -12.05 -0.80 -2.86
N THR A 254 -11.62 0.37 -2.41
CA THR A 254 -10.43 1.09 -2.89
C THR A 254 -9.61 1.68 -1.74
N ASP A 255 -8.46 2.28 -2.08
CA ASP A 255 -7.55 3.02 -1.18
C ASP A 255 -6.88 2.19 -0.07
N PHE A 256 -5.98 1.29 -0.48
CA PHE A 256 -5.18 0.45 0.41
C PHE A 256 -4.00 1.19 1.08
N GLY A 257 -3.96 2.52 1.04
CA GLY A 257 -2.83 3.33 1.56
C GLY A 257 -2.57 3.17 3.06
N LEU A 258 -3.56 2.66 3.81
CA LEU A 258 -3.43 2.29 5.22
C LEU A 258 -3.45 0.78 5.46
N SER A 259 -3.43 -0.06 4.44
CA SER A 259 -3.51 -1.52 4.62
C SER A 259 -2.24 -2.12 5.23
N LYS A 260 -2.35 -3.32 5.81
CA LYS A 260 -1.21 -4.04 6.40
C LYS A 260 -1.30 -5.54 6.17
N VAL A 261 -0.18 -6.14 5.77
CA VAL A 261 -0.01 -7.59 5.60
C VAL A 261 0.44 -8.24 6.91
N GLY A 262 -0.09 -9.42 7.24
CA GLY A 262 0.46 -10.33 8.25
C GLY A 262 -0.03 -10.16 9.69
N LEU A 263 -1.09 -9.39 9.91
CA LEU A 263 -1.61 -9.10 11.27
C LEU A 263 -2.52 -10.21 11.83
N ILE A 264 -2.93 -11.18 11.01
CA ILE A 264 -4.04 -12.10 11.32
C ILE A 264 -3.74 -13.20 12.36
N ASN A 265 -2.48 -13.39 12.78
CA ASN A 265 -2.08 -14.51 13.64
C ASN A 265 -1.77 -14.15 15.10
N SER A 266 -2.03 -12.92 15.56
CA SER A 266 -1.67 -12.49 16.93
C SER A 266 -2.77 -12.69 17.98
N THR A 267 -3.80 -13.50 17.71
CA THR A 267 -4.91 -13.75 18.63
C THR A 267 -4.62 -14.85 19.67
N ASP A 268 -3.59 -15.68 19.49
CA ASP A 268 -3.35 -16.85 20.35
C ASP A 268 -2.58 -16.55 21.66
N ASP A 269 -1.99 -15.36 21.83
CA ASP A 269 -1.22 -14.98 23.04
C ASP A 269 -2.04 -14.18 24.07
N LEU A 270 -3.37 -14.35 24.11
CA LEU A 270 -4.26 -13.60 25.02
C LEU A 270 -4.75 -14.39 26.24
N SER A 271 -4.12 -15.50 26.61
CA SER A 271 -4.27 -16.07 27.96
C SER A 271 -3.24 -15.47 28.93
N GLY A 272 -3.50 -14.24 29.39
CA GLY A 272 -2.81 -13.68 30.57
C GLY A 272 -3.42 -14.24 31.87
N PRO A 273 -2.62 -14.52 32.91
CA PRO A 273 -3.09 -15.24 34.08
C PRO A 273 -4.01 -14.38 34.96
N ALA A 274 -4.97 -15.06 35.59
CA ALA A 274 -5.93 -14.48 36.52
C ALA A 274 -5.24 -13.66 37.62
N VAL A 275 -5.82 -12.50 37.89
CA VAL A 275 -5.47 -11.61 39.00
C VAL A 275 -5.65 -12.38 40.31
N SER A 276 -4.56 -12.58 41.05
CA SER A 276 -4.62 -12.98 42.46
C SER A 276 -3.40 -12.44 43.22
N GLY A 277 -3.70 -11.69 44.28
CA GLY A 277 -2.89 -11.67 45.49
C GLY A 277 -1.65 -10.78 45.49
N THR A 278 -1.79 -9.62 46.12
CA THR A 278 -0.75 -8.87 46.84
C THR A 278 0.27 -9.77 47.57
N SER A 279 1.58 -9.49 47.44
CA SER A 279 2.61 -9.58 48.51
C SER A 279 3.99 -9.04 48.07
N LEU A 280 4.35 -7.88 48.63
CA LEU A 280 5.63 -7.45 49.21
C LEU A 280 7.00 -8.07 48.83
N LEU A 281 7.95 -7.16 48.56
CA LEU A 281 9.42 -7.14 48.77
C LEU A 281 10.36 -7.95 47.84
N GLY A 282 11.35 -7.24 47.27
CA GLY A 282 12.73 -7.74 47.17
C GLY A 282 13.43 -7.80 45.80
N GLU A 283 14.33 -6.84 45.58
CA GLU A 283 15.66 -6.93 44.91
C GLU A 283 15.84 -6.87 43.37
N ASP A 284 16.92 -6.14 43.03
CA ASP A 284 17.43 -5.66 41.75
C ASP A 284 17.95 -6.75 40.79
N GLU A 285 17.73 -6.57 39.48
CA GLU A 285 18.67 -6.92 38.36
C GLU A 285 18.18 -6.26 37.04
N PRO A 286 19.07 -5.93 36.08
CA PRO A 286 18.83 -4.93 35.04
C PRO A 286 18.12 -5.48 33.79
N GLN A 287 16.88 -5.05 33.54
CA GLN A 287 16.11 -5.44 32.36
C GLN A 287 16.34 -4.51 31.16
N LEU A 288 17.38 -4.79 30.36
CA LEU A 288 17.64 -4.15 29.06
C LEU A 288 16.87 -4.77 27.87
N SER A 289 16.11 -5.86 28.08
CA SER A 289 15.41 -6.62 27.02
C SER A 289 13.90 -6.32 26.88
N VAL A 290 13.30 -5.58 27.81
CA VAL A 290 11.84 -5.31 27.81
C VAL A 290 11.44 -4.19 26.82
N SER A 291 12.38 -3.29 26.51
CA SER A 291 12.14 -2.12 25.67
C SER A 291 11.96 -2.45 24.19
N GLU A 292 12.73 -3.40 23.64
CA GLU A 292 12.64 -3.80 22.22
C GLU A 292 11.31 -4.52 21.92
N HIS A 293 10.89 -5.47 22.76
CA HIS A 293 9.59 -6.14 22.63
C HIS A 293 8.39 -5.21 22.81
N GLN A 294 8.45 -4.24 23.75
CA GLN A 294 7.37 -3.24 23.89
C GLN A 294 7.28 -2.31 22.68
N ARG A 295 8.42 -1.96 22.07
CA ARG A 295 8.48 -1.08 20.90
C ARG A 295 7.95 -1.75 19.63
N GLU A 296 8.26 -3.03 19.44
CA GLU A 296 7.73 -3.84 18.35
C GLU A 296 6.22 -4.08 18.50
N ARG A 297 5.75 -4.33 19.73
CA ARG A 297 4.31 -4.39 20.06
C ARG A 297 3.60 -3.06 19.81
N ARG A 298 4.24 -1.91 20.10
CA ARG A 298 3.71 -0.56 19.79
C ARG A 298 3.63 -0.29 18.28
N LYS A 299 4.63 -0.70 17.48
CA LYS A 299 4.56 -0.63 16.00
C LYS A 299 3.46 -1.53 15.43
N LYS A 300 3.22 -2.69 16.04
CA LYS A 300 2.11 -3.58 15.67
C LYS A 300 0.73 -2.98 16.05
N ARG A 301 0.68 -2.10 17.06
CA ARG A 301 -0.52 -1.45 17.64
C ARG A 301 -0.80 0.00 17.18
N SER A 302 -0.27 0.46 16.05
CA SER A 302 -0.47 1.86 15.63
C SER A 302 -1.95 2.11 15.30
N ALA A 303 -2.63 2.97 16.08
CA ALA A 303 -3.96 3.46 15.74
C ALA A 303 -3.87 4.33 14.47
N VAL A 304 -4.42 3.82 13.37
CA VAL A 304 -4.50 4.47 12.06
C VAL A 304 -5.88 4.22 11.48
N GLY A 305 -6.40 5.19 10.74
CA GLY A 305 -7.73 5.15 10.12
C GLY A 305 -8.51 6.44 10.41
N THR A 306 -9.72 6.54 9.86
CA THR A 306 -10.60 7.69 10.07
C THR A 306 -11.32 7.56 11.41
N PRO A 307 -11.16 8.50 12.38
CA PRO A 307 -11.55 8.30 13.79
C PRO A 307 -13.00 7.85 14.01
N ASP A 308 -13.94 8.39 13.24
CA ASP A 308 -15.37 8.08 13.35
C ASP A 308 -15.71 6.63 12.97
N TYR A 309 -14.82 5.96 12.23
CA TYR A 309 -14.98 4.58 11.73
C TYR A 309 -13.96 3.62 12.36
N LEU A 310 -13.27 4.05 13.43
CA LEU A 310 -12.34 3.18 14.14
C LEU A 310 -13.11 2.31 15.14
N ALA A 311 -12.85 1.00 15.07
CA ALA A 311 -13.36 0.08 16.06
C ALA A 311 -12.91 0.50 17.48
N PRO A 312 -13.76 0.34 18.52
CA PRO A 312 -13.47 0.81 19.88
C PRO A 312 -12.14 0.29 20.44
N GLU A 313 -11.74 -0.92 20.10
CA GLU A 313 -10.46 -1.53 20.48
C GLU A 313 -9.25 -0.79 19.90
N ILE A 314 -9.36 -0.17 18.72
CA ILE A 314 -8.30 0.64 18.12
C ILE A 314 -8.16 1.95 18.93
N LEU A 315 -9.27 2.57 19.30
CA LEU A 315 -9.28 3.79 20.13
C LEU A 315 -8.76 3.52 21.56
N LEU A 316 -9.03 2.33 22.10
CA LEU A 316 -8.66 1.91 23.44
C LEU A 316 -7.27 1.25 23.52
N GLY A 317 -6.58 1.04 22.39
CA GLY A 317 -5.23 0.48 22.33
C GLY A 317 -5.14 -1.00 22.73
N THR A 318 -6.26 -1.72 22.73
CA THR A 318 -6.30 -3.16 22.99
C THR A 318 -5.86 -3.93 21.72
N GLY A 319 -5.38 -5.17 21.90
CA GLY A 319 -4.73 -5.95 20.83
C GLY A 319 -5.61 -6.14 19.58
N HIS A 320 -4.98 -6.17 18.41
CA HIS A 320 -5.64 -6.22 17.10
C HIS A 320 -6.07 -7.65 16.76
N GLY A 321 -7.33 -7.84 16.33
CA GLY A 321 -7.87 -9.11 15.86
C GLY A 321 -8.74 -8.94 14.60
N LEU A 322 -9.10 -10.07 13.97
CA LEU A 322 -9.91 -10.14 12.73
C LEU A 322 -11.19 -9.30 12.76
N TYR A 323 -11.79 -9.14 13.94
CA TYR A 323 -13.10 -8.48 14.15
C TYR A 323 -13.09 -6.97 13.92
N SER A 324 -11.91 -6.33 13.92
CA SER A 324 -11.81 -4.88 13.75
C SER A 324 -12.19 -4.39 12.34
N SER A 325 -12.25 -5.28 11.33
CA SER A 325 -12.79 -4.95 10.00
C SER A 325 -14.30 -5.19 9.87
N TYR A 326 -14.91 -5.90 10.82
CA TYR A 326 -16.34 -6.26 10.82
C TYR A 326 -17.19 -5.34 11.71
N LEU A 327 -16.55 -4.43 12.45
CA LEU A 327 -17.20 -3.48 13.35
C LEU A 327 -16.93 -2.06 12.85
N VAL A 328 -17.70 -1.66 11.84
CA VAL A 328 -17.94 -0.26 11.47
C VAL A 328 -19.43 -0.04 11.36
#